data_AF-A0A2V8ASN8-F1
#
_entry.id   AF-A0A2V8ASN8-F1
#
_cell.length_a   1.000
_cell.length_b   1.000
_cell.length_c   1.000
_cell.angle_alpha   90.00
_cell.angle_beta   90.00
_cell.angle_gamma   90.00
#
_symmetry.space_group_name_H-M   'P 1'
#
loop_
_entity.id
_entity.type
_entity.pdbx_description
1 polymer ?
#
loop_
_entity_poly.entity_id
_entity_poly.type
_entity_poly.pdbx_seq_one_letter_code
_entity_poly.pdbx_strand_id
1 'polypeptide(L)'
;MGGISKRGDVYLRCLLTHGARAVLLTAQRTVARTPQRVTAFQRWATSVAARRGHNKAAIAVANKLARMIWAVWHHDVDFRVEPRVAA
;
A
#
# COMPACT_ATOMS: atom_id res chain seq x y z
N MET A 1 10.85 -5.11 12.00
CA MET A 1 10.24 -4.65 10.72
C MET A 1 11.30 -3.89 9.93
N GLY A 2 12.22 -4.61 9.29
CA GLY A 2 13.31 -3.99 8.51
C GLY A 2 12.74 -3.25 7.30
N GLY A 3 13.28 -2.07 7.00
CA GLY A 3 12.93 -1.33 5.79
C GLY A 3 13.27 -2.12 4.53
N ILE A 4 12.69 -1.71 3.40
CA ILE A 4 13.02 -2.24 2.08
C ILE A 4 14.55 -2.16 1.89
N SER A 5 15.20 -3.30 2.03
CA SER A 5 16.66 -3.43 2.01
C SER A 5 17.18 -3.31 0.58
N LYS A 6 18.47 -2.95 0.43
CA LYS A 6 19.21 -3.22 -0.82
C LYS A 6 19.42 -4.72 -1.06
N ARG A 7 19.21 -5.55 -0.03
CA ARG A 7 19.18 -7.02 -0.13
C ARG A 7 17.76 -7.46 -0.45
N GLY A 8 17.60 -8.15 -1.58
CA GLY A 8 16.33 -8.54 -2.18
C GLY A 8 16.33 -8.25 -3.68
N ASP A 9 15.28 -8.68 -4.39
CA ASP A 9 15.17 -8.52 -5.82
C ASP A 9 14.90 -7.04 -6.20
N VAL A 10 15.81 -6.46 -7.00
CA VAL A 10 15.75 -5.06 -7.45
C VAL A 10 14.53 -4.81 -8.35
N TYR A 11 14.18 -5.78 -9.19
CA TYR A 11 13.07 -5.71 -10.12
C TYR A 11 11.74 -5.73 -9.37
N LEU A 12 11.57 -6.60 -8.38
CA LEU A 12 10.39 -6.66 -7.52
C LEU A 12 10.19 -5.35 -6.75
N ARG A 13 11.26 -4.78 -6.20
CA ARG A 13 11.19 -3.46 -5.54
C ARG A 13 10.77 -2.35 -6.51
N CYS A 14 11.26 -2.40 -7.74
CA CYS A 14 10.87 -1.46 -8.79
C CYS A 14 9.37 -1.58 -9.12
N LEU A 15 8.89 -2.80 -9.34
CA LEU A 15 7.47 -3.09 -9.62
C LEU A 15 6.56 -2.63 -8.47
N LEU A 16 6.91 -2.97 -7.22
CA LEU A 16 6.15 -2.56 -6.05
C LEU A 16 6.07 -1.04 -5.91
N THR A 17 7.16 -0.33 -6.23
CA THR A 17 7.18 1.14 -6.17
C THR A 17 6.31 1.76 -7.26
N HIS A 18 6.35 1.24 -8.48
CA HIS A 18 5.49 1.71 -9.56
C HIS A 18 4.00 1.42 -9.26
N GLY A 19 3.68 0.21 -8.81
CA GLY A 19 2.34 -0.15 -8.37
C GLY A 19 1.86 0.75 -7.23
N ALA A 20 2.73 1.04 -6.25
CA ALA A 20 2.39 1.93 -5.15
C ALA A 20 2.07 3.36 -5.57
N ARG A 21 2.76 3.90 -6.59
CA ARG A 21 2.43 5.21 -7.17
C ARG A 21 1.04 5.19 -7.82
N ALA A 22 0.72 4.15 -8.58
CA ALA A 22 -0.60 3.97 -9.19
C ALA A 22 -1.70 3.85 -8.13
N VAL A 23 -1.48 3.04 -7.10
CA VAL A 23 -2.39 2.90 -5.95
C VAL A 23 -2.61 4.23 -5.25
N LEU A 24 -1.54 4.98 -4.99
CA LEU A 24 -1.63 6.27 -4.31
C LEU A 24 -2.39 7.31 -5.16
N LEU A 25 -2.14 7.33 -6.47
CA LEU A 25 -2.88 8.18 -7.41
C LEU A 25 -4.38 7.82 -7.42
N THR A 26 -4.71 6.53 -7.48
CA THR A 26 -6.10 6.07 -7.40
C THR A 26 -6.72 6.45 -6.07
N ALA A 27 -6.02 6.29 -4.95
CA ALA A 27 -6.50 6.69 -3.63
C ALA A 27 -6.83 8.19 -3.56
N GLN A 28 -5.95 9.05 -4.09
CA GLN A 28 -6.19 10.49 -4.16
C GLN A 28 -7.40 10.84 -5.03
N ARG A 29 -7.53 10.18 -6.19
CA ARG A 29 -8.69 10.36 -7.09
C ARG A 29 -10.00 9.90 -6.43
N THR A 30 -10.01 8.77 -5.73
CA THR A 30 -11.19 8.27 -5.02
C THR A 30 -11.58 9.24 -3.90
N VAL A 31 -10.62 9.74 -3.12
CA VAL A 31 -10.90 10.74 -2.08
C VAL A 31 -11.51 12.02 -2.66
N ALA A 32 -10.99 12.50 -3.80
CA ALA A 32 -11.47 13.73 -4.41
C ALA A 32 -12.83 13.58 -5.13
N ARG A 33 -13.09 12.45 -5.78
CA ARG A 33 -14.27 12.27 -6.65
C ARG A 33 -15.38 11.44 -6.04
N THR A 34 -15.07 10.56 -5.10
CA THR A 34 -16.02 9.55 -4.59
C THR A 34 -15.71 9.22 -3.13
N PRO A 35 -15.76 10.22 -2.22
CA PRO A 35 -15.33 10.09 -0.82
C PRO A 35 -16.05 8.95 -0.07
N GLN A 36 -17.29 8.64 -0.43
CA GLN A 36 -18.09 7.55 0.13
C GLN A 36 -17.54 6.14 -0.20
N ARG A 37 -16.69 6.00 -1.24
CA ARG A 37 -16.07 4.73 -1.64
C ARG A 37 -14.66 4.54 -1.09
N VAL A 38 -14.15 5.47 -0.28
CA VAL A 38 -12.75 5.43 0.16
C VAL A 38 -12.53 4.34 1.21
N THR A 39 -11.67 3.38 0.88
CA THR A 39 -11.28 2.32 1.81
C THR A 39 -10.40 2.84 2.96
N ALA A 40 -10.29 2.09 4.06
CA ALA A 40 -9.39 2.44 5.15
C ALA A 40 -7.92 2.52 4.68
N PHE A 41 -7.52 1.66 3.75
CA PHE A 41 -6.18 1.67 3.16
C PHE A 41 -5.94 2.93 2.33
N GLN A 42 -6.90 3.34 1.49
CA GLN A 42 -6.79 4.58 0.71
C GLN A 42 -6.73 5.82 1.61
N ARG A 43 -7.58 5.90 2.65
CA ARG A 43 -7.53 6.96 3.67
C ARG A 43 -6.16 7.05 4.35
N TRP A 44 -5.61 5.91 4.77
CA TRP A 44 -4.29 5.86 5.35
C TRP A 44 -3.22 6.35 4.36
N ALA A 45 -3.22 5.85 3.12
CA ALA A 45 -2.23 6.22 2.11
C ALA A 45 -2.25 7.73 1.80
N THR A 46 -3.43 8.33 1.62
CA THR A 46 -3.56 9.77 1.37
C THR A 46 -3.16 10.59 2.59
N SER A 47 -3.45 10.15 3.82
CA SER A 47 -2.99 10.82 5.04
C SER A 47 -1.45 10.81 5.18
N VAL A 48 -0.78 9.75 4.72
CA VAL A 48 0.69 9.68 4.72
C VAL A 48 1.25 10.64 3.68
N ALA A 49 0.63 10.72 2.49
CA ALA A 49 1.02 11.66 1.45
C ALA A 49 0.87 13.11 1.90
N ALA A 50 -0.23 13.45 2.58
CA ALA A 50 -0.44 14.78 3.13
C ALA A 50 0.63 15.17 4.17
N ARG A 51 1.05 14.23 5.04
CA ARG A 51 2.02 14.51 6.11
C ARG A 51 3.49 14.46 5.68
N ARG A 52 3.84 13.62 4.70
CA ARG A 52 5.24 13.28 4.38
C ARG A 52 5.62 13.49 2.91
N GLY A 53 4.66 13.86 2.05
CA GLY A 53 4.86 14.05 0.63
C GLY A 53 4.69 12.77 -0.21
N HIS A 54 4.47 12.95 -1.50
CA HIS A 54 4.09 11.88 -2.44
C HIS A 54 5.10 10.73 -2.48
N ASN A 55 6.40 11.04 -2.63
CA ASN A 55 7.43 10.01 -2.78
C ASN A 55 7.57 9.14 -1.53
N LYS A 56 7.53 9.75 -0.32
CA LYS A 56 7.58 8.98 0.93
C LYS A 56 6.33 8.12 1.12
N ALA A 57 5.16 8.63 0.72
CA ALA A 57 3.92 7.86 0.76
C ALA A 57 3.94 6.68 -0.22
N ALA A 58 4.46 6.85 -1.44
CA ALA A 58 4.60 5.76 -2.40
C ALA A 58 5.46 4.63 -1.82
N ILE A 59 6.59 4.95 -1.18
CA ILE A 59 7.43 3.93 -0.53
C ILE A 59 6.72 3.28 0.67
N ALA A 60 5.97 4.04 1.46
CA ALA A 60 5.18 3.49 2.56
C ALA A 60 4.10 2.52 2.07
N VAL A 61 3.42 2.85 0.98
CA VAL A 61 2.44 1.98 0.31
C VAL A 61 3.13 0.72 -0.22
N ALA A 62 4.26 0.85 -0.91
CA ALA A 62 5.04 -0.28 -1.42
C ALA A 62 5.44 -1.24 -0.29
N ASN A 63 5.93 -0.72 0.83
CA ASN A 63 6.30 -1.53 1.99
C ASN A 63 5.09 -2.24 2.61
N LYS A 64 3.92 -1.58 2.65
CA LYS A 64 2.70 -2.21 3.16
C LYS A 64 2.18 -3.31 2.22
N LEU A 65 2.25 -3.10 0.91
CA LEU A 65 1.94 -4.12 -0.10
C LEU A 65 2.88 -5.32 0.03
N ALA A 66 4.19 -5.08 0.14
CA ALA A 66 5.18 -6.14 0.32
C ALA A 66 4.88 -7.02 1.55
N ARG A 67 4.47 -6.41 2.66
CA ARG A 67 4.09 -7.14 3.88
C ARG A 67 2.80 -7.94 3.72
N MET A 68 1.83 -7.44 2.96
CA MET A 68 0.60 -8.19 2.66
C MET A 68 0.90 -9.39 1.75
N ILE A 69 1.69 -9.19 0.69
CA ILE A 69 2.14 -10.27 -0.21
C ILE A 69 2.89 -11.33 0.57
N TRP A 70 3.84 -10.92 1.42
CA TRP A 70 4.59 -11.86 2.25
C TRP A 70 3.67 -12.64 3.19
N ALA A 71 2.70 -11.99 3.85
CA ALA A 71 1.78 -12.69 4.75
C ALA A 71 0.89 -13.70 4.01
N VAL A 72 0.33 -13.31 2.86
CA VAL A 72 -0.47 -14.19 1.98
C VAL A 72 0.36 -15.40 1.56
N TRP A 73 1.57 -15.17 1.07
CA TRP A 73 2.45 -16.22 0.57
C TRP A 73 3.00 -17.12 1.67
N HIS A 74 3.47 -16.55 2.77
CA HIS A 74 4.09 -17.30 3.87
C HIS A 74 3.07 -18.16 4.64
N HIS A 75 1.84 -17.69 4.78
CA HIS A 75 0.79 -18.43 5.47
C HIS A 75 -0.06 -19.29 4.53
N ASP A 76 0.22 -19.27 3.22
CA ASP A 76 -0.56 -19.97 2.18
C ASP A 76 -2.07 -19.71 2.31
N VAL A 77 -2.41 -18.43 2.49
CA VAL A 77 -3.81 -17.97 2.63
C VAL A 77 -4.20 -17.10 1.46
N ASP A 78 -5.46 -17.19 1.04
CA ASP A 78 -5.99 -16.30 0.01
C ASP A 78 -5.92 -14.82 0.42
N PHE A 79 -5.66 -13.94 -0.56
CA PHE A 79 -5.76 -12.51 -0.34
C PHE A 79 -7.22 -12.10 -0.11
N ARG A 80 -7.51 -11.58 1.09
CA ARG A 80 -8.82 -11.06 1.46
C ARG A 80 -8.83 -9.54 1.52
N VAL A 81 -9.83 -8.94 0.88
CA VAL A 81 -10.04 -7.48 0.83
C VAL A 81 -10.80 -6.98 2.08
N GLU A 82 -11.26 -7.89 2.94
CA GLU A 82 -12.19 -7.58 4.02
C GLU A 82 -11.70 -6.49 4.99
N PRO A 83 -12.62 -5.61 5.44
CA PRO A 83 -12.37 -4.82 6.63
C PRO A 83 -12.21 -5.82 7.77
N ARG A 84 -11.12 -5.73 8.54
CA ARG A 84 -10.98 -6.51 9.76
C ARG A 84 -12.05 -6.03 10.73
N VAL A 85 -13.24 -6.60 10.66
CA VAL A 85 -14.26 -6.50 11.71
C VAL A 85 -13.70 -7.33 12.85
N ALA A 86 -13.38 -6.66 13.95
CA ALA A 86 -13.01 -7.33 15.18
C ALA A 86 -14.25 -8.08 15.70
N ALA A 87 -14.03 -9.34 16.10
CA ALA A 87 -14.93 -10.08 16.97
C ALA A 87 -14.96 -9.44 18.37
#